data_AF-A0A358S8N5-F1
#
_entry.id   AF-A0A358S8N5-F1
#
_cell.length_a   1.000
_cell.length_b   1.000
_cell.length_c   1.000
_cell.angle_alpha   90.00
_cell.angle_beta   90.00
_cell.angle_gamma   90.00
#
_symmetry.space_group_name_H-M   'P 1'
#
loop_
_entity.id
_entity.type
_entity.pdbx_description
1 polymer ?
#
loop_
_entity_poly.entity_id
_entity_poly.type
_entity_poly.pdbx_seq_one_letter_code
_entity_poly.pdbx_strand_id
1 'polypeptide(L)'
;MYDKFEVLGLFLGSVAGFLLVKVYQIWAILYWMEGMALAGKDGYWETEIWVFSIENPNLFLFIVVALFATAGNLIQKKYFRQNEKGDTKPEPYKKNEIPSE
;
A
#
# COMPACT_ATOMS: atom_id res chain seq x y z
N MET A 1 12.04 18.92 -3.03
CA MET A 1 12.44 17.85 -3.97
C MET A 1 11.89 16.57 -3.40
N TYR A 2 10.92 15.92 -4.05
CA TYR A 2 10.48 14.60 -3.60
C TYR A 2 11.59 13.59 -3.86
N ASP A 3 11.92 12.79 -2.85
CA ASP A 3 12.89 11.72 -3.02
C ASP A 3 12.32 10.68 -4.00
N LYS A 4 13.12 10.24 -4.96
CA LYS A 4 12.69 9.29 -6.02
C LYS A 4 12.11 8.01 -5.41
N PHE A 5 12.60 7.67 -4.21
CA PHE A 5 12.10 6.56 -3.44
C PHE A 5 10.67 6.82 -2.94
N GLU A 6 10.36 7.96 -2.32
CA GLU A 6 8.99 8.25 -1.84
C GLU A 6 7.94 8.18 -2.96
N VAL A 7 8.29 8.66 -4.15
CA VAL A 7 7.41 8.61 -5.33
C VAL A 7 7.11 7.16 -5.74
N LEU A 8 8.10 6.27 -5.65
CA LEU A 8 7.95 4.87 -6.01
C LEU A 8 7.00 4.12 -5.06
N GLY A 9 7.11 4.35 -3.75
CA GLY A 9 6.23 3.70 -2.75
C GLY A 9 4.79 4.17 -2.83
N LEU A 10 4.59 5.48 -3.07
CA LEU A 10 3.28 6.03 -3.34
C LEU A 10 2.68 5.42 -4.61
N PHE A 11 3.48 5.30 -5.68
CA PHE A 11 3.03 4.71 -6.94
C PHE A 11 2.66 3.23 -6.80
N LEU A 12 3.55 2.41 -6.22
CA LEU A 12 3.32 0.97 -6.02
C LEU A 12 2.14 0.72 -5.09
N GLY A 13 2.02 1.49 -4.00
CA GLY A 13 0.87 1.44 -3.11
C GLY A 13 -0.42 1.78 -3.85
N SER A 14 -0.42 2.85 -4.65
CA SER A 14 -1.61 3.25 -5.41
C SER A 14 -2.06 2.19 -6.43
N VAL A 15 -1.11 1.58 -7.15
CA VAL A 15 -1.40 0.50 -8.11
C VAL A 15 -1.98 -0.73 -7.40
N ALA A 16 -1.39 -1.15 -6.29
CA ALA A 16 -1.89 -2.27 -5.50
C ALA A 16 -3.31 -2.01 -4.96
N GLY A 17 -3.55 -0.82 -4.42
CA GLY A 17 -4.87 -0.40 -3.94
C GLY A 17 -5.91 -0.38 -5.06
N PHE A 18 -5.55 0.11 -6.25
CA PHE A 18 -6.44 0.13 -7.42
C PHE A 18 -6.85 -1.29 -7.84
N LEU A 19 -5.88 -2.21 -7.98
CA LEU A 19 -6.15 -3.60 -8.37
C LEU A 19 -7.06 -4.29 -7.35
N LEU A 20 -6.78 -4.11 -6.06
CA LEU A 20 -7.57 -4.70 -4.98
C LEU A 20 -9.02 -4.20 -5.01
N VAL A 21 -9.24 -2.90 -5.23
CA VAL A 21 -10.59 -2.33 -5.38
C VAL A 21 -11.32 -2.96 -6.56
N LYS A 22 -10.65 -3.14 -7.71
CA LYS A 22 -11.30 -3.73 -8.89
C LYS A 22 -11.70 -5.18 -8.66
N VAL A 23 -10.83 -5.98 -8.07
CA VAL A 23 -11.17 -7.38 -7.72
C VAL A 23 -12.34 -7.41 -6.74
N TYR A 24 -12.32 -6.55 -5.71
CA TYR A 24 -13.39 -6.48 -4.72
C TYR A 24 -14.72 -6.02 -5.31
N GLN A 25 -14.73 -4.99 -6.17
CA GLN A 25 -15.95 -4.50 -6.83
C GLN A 25 -16.55 -5.55 -7.76
N ILE A 26 -15.73 -6.30 -8.51
CA ILE A 26 -16.21 -7.39 -9.36
C ILE A 26 -16.87 -8.48 -8.49
N TRP A 27 -16.20 -8.90 -7.41
CA TRP A 27 -16.76 -9.88 -6.48
C TRP A 27 -18.06 -9.38 -5.83
N ALA A 28 -18.10 -8.12 -5.41
CA ALA A 28 -19.27 -7.48 -4.81
C ALA A 28 -20.46 -7.47 -5.76
N ILE A 29 -20.25 -7.12 -7.03
CA ILE A 29 -21.31 -7.10 -8.05
C ILE A 29 -21.83 -8.52 -8.31
N LEU A 30 -20.95 -9.51 -8.45
CA LEU A 30 -21.35 -10.91 -8.63
C LEU A 30 -22.16 -11.41 -7.43
N TYR A 31 -21.69 -11.10 -6.21
CA TYR A 31 -22.40 -11.45 -4.98
C TYR A 31 -23.76 -10.74 -4.87
N TRP A 32 -23.86 -9.49 -5.30
CA TRP A 32 -25.14 -8.77 -5.32
C TRP A 32 -26.13 -9.40 -6.30
N MET A 33 -25.68 -9.75 -7.51
CA MET A 33 -26.51 -10.33 -8.56
C MET A 33 -27.00 -11.75 -8.22
N GLU A 34 -26.16 -12.57 -7.57
CA GLU A 34 -26.47 -13.98 -7.32
C GLU A 34 -26.84 -14.27 -5.85
N GLY A 35 -26.27 -13.53 -4.91
CA GLY A 35 -26.32 -13.82 -3.47
C GLY A 35 -27.46 -13.15 -2.72
N MET A 36 -27.93 -11.96 -3.13
CA MET A 36 -29.05 -11.31 -2.43
C MET A 36 -30.38 -12.04 -2.59
N ALA A 37 -30.60 -12.71 -3.72
CA ALA A 37 -31.77 -13.55 -3.93
C ALA A 37 -31.83 -14.76 -2.95
N LEU A 38 -30.70 -15.14 -2.37
CA LEU A 38 -30.55 -16.27 -1.45
C LEU A 38 -30.39 -15.84 0.03
N ALA A 39 -29.99 -14.60 0.32
CA ALA A 39 -29.52 -14.18 1.65
C ALA A 39 -30.60 -13.57 2.57
N GLY A 40 -31.77 -13.17 2.05
CA GLY A 40 -32.91 -12.72 2.87
C GLY A 40 -32.59 -11.61 3.88
N LYS A 41 -31.67 -10.70 3.56
CA LYS A 41 -31.23 -9.61 4.44
C LYS A 41 -31.89 -8.29 4.07
N ASP A 42 -32.70 -7.74 4.99
CA ASP A 42 -33.57 -6.57 4.77
C ASP A 42 -33.18 -5.35 5.64
N GLY A 43 -31.90 -5.17 5.99
CA GLY A 43 -31.46 -4.19 6.99
C GLY A 43 -30.67 -2.99 6.45
N TYR A 44 -31.26 -1.79 6.46
CA TYR A 44 -30.63 -0.50 6.08
C TYR A 44 -29.49 -0.03 7.02
N TRP A 45 -29.36 -0.62 8.22
CA TRP A 45 -28.33 -0.28 9.22
C TRP A 45 -27.06 -1.13 9.15
N GLU A 46 -27.05 -2.18 8.32
CA GLU A 46 -25.87 -2.98 7.99
C GLU A 46 -25.47 -2.66 6.54
N THR A 47 -25.07 -1.42 6.23
CA THR A 47 -24.54 -1.14 4.89
C THR A 47 -23.22 -1.89 4.74
N GLU A 48 -23.31 -3.11 4.21
CA GLU A 48 -22.17 -3.99 4.06
C GLU A 48 -21.16 -3.32 3.12
N ILE A 49 -19.86 -3.50 3.38
CA ILE A 49 -18.80 -2.78 2.65
C ILE A 49 -18.91 -2.98 1.13
N TRP A 50 -19.48 -4.10 0.68
CA TRP A 50 -19.74 -4.36 -0.73
C TRP A 50 -20.85 -3.48 -1.32
N VAL A 51 -21.87 -3.11 -0.55
CA VAL A 51 -22.95 -2.21 -1.00
C VAL A 51 -22.35 -0.83 -1.21
N PHE A 52 -21.59 -0.35 -0.23
CA PHE A 52 -20.89 0.92 -0.32
C PHE A 52 -19.91 0.95 -1.51
N SER A 53 -19.22 -0.15 -1.81
CA SER A 53 -18.27 -0.23 -2.92
C SER A 53 -18.95 -0.21 -4.31
N ILE A 54 -20.22 -0.61 -4.39
CA ILE A 54 -21.05 -0.58 -5.60
C ILE A 54 -21.74 0.78 -5.76
N GLU A 55 -22.36 1.32 -4.71
CA GLU A 55 -23.11 2.57 -4.75
C GLU A 55 -22.22 3.80 -4.89
N ASN A 56 -21.04 3.76 -4.25
CA ASN A 56 -20.08 4.87 -4.25
C ASN A 56 -18.71 4.41 -4.77
N PRO A 57 -18.63 3.94 -6.03
CA PRO A 57 -17.46 3.22 -6.52
C PRO A 57 -16.20 4.08 -6.59
N ASN A 58 -16.36 5.37 -6.87
CA ASN A 58 -15.25 6.32 -6.94
C ASN A 58 -14.74 6.72 -5.54
N LEU A 59 -15.64 6.88 -4.57
CA LEU A 59 -15.27 7.23 -3.20
C LEU A 59 -14.57 6.05 -2.51
N PHE A 60 -15.10 4.85 -2.68
CA PHE A 60 -14.47 3.62 -2.19
C PHE A 60 -13.07 3.43 -2.80
N LEU A 61 -12.94 3.62 -4.12
CA LEU A 61 -11.64 3.59 -4.80
C LEU A 61 -10.66 4.59 -4.18
N PHE A 62 -11.08 5.85 -4.00
CA PHE A 62 -10.24 6.89 -3.45
C PHE A 62 -9.72 6.53 -2.04
N ILE A 63 -10.61 6.07 -1.16
CA ILE A 63 -10.25 5.70 0.23
C ILE A 63 -9.22 4.57 0.24
N VAL A 64 -9.46 3.49 -0.50
CA VAL A 64 -8.56 2.32 -0.50
C VAL A 64 -7.23 2.65 -1.16
N VAL A 65 -7.23 3.39 -2.27
CA VAL A 65 -5.99 3.83 -2.92
C VAL A 65 -5.18 4.74 -2.00
N ALA A 66 -5.82 5.67 -1.30
CA ALA A 66 -5.14 6.55 -0.33
C ALA A 66 -4.52 5.77 0.83
N LEU A 67 -5.23 4.76 1.35
CA LEU A 67 -4.72 3.88 2.40
C LEU A 67 -3.48 3.10 1.93
N PHE A 68 -3.55 2.47 0.76
CA PHE A 68 -2.44 1.69 0.23
C PHE A 68 -1.26 2.55 -0.21
N ALA A 69 -1.50 3.75 -0.77
CA ALA A 69 -0.44 4.71 -1.07
C ALA A 69 0.30 5.13 0.21
N THR A 70 -0.43 5.40 1.29
CA THR A 70 0.14 5.76 2.60
C THR A 70 0.94 4.59 3.18
N ALA A 71 0.39 3.38 3.12
CA ALA A 71 1.07 2.16 3.58
C ALA A 71 2.35 1.89 2.79
N GLY A 72 2.32 2.01 1.45
CA GLY A 72 3.48 1.84 0.59
C GLY A 72 4.61 2.81 0.93
N ASN A 73 4.28 4.08 1.17
CA ASN A 73 5.25 5.09 1.61
C ASN A 73 5.85 4.78 2.99
N LEU A 74 5.02 4.36 3.95
CA LEU A 74 5.48 4.00 5.30
C LEU A 74 6.41 2.77 5.29
N ILE A 75 6.04 1.74 4.53
CA ILE A 75 6.83 0.52 4.34
C ILE A 75 8.19 0.90 3.76
N GLN A 76 8.20 1.65 2.67
CA GLN A 76 9.45 2.04 2.03
C GLN A 76 10.35 2.86 2.96
N LYS A 77 9.79 3.84 3.68
CA LYS A 77 10.55 4.61 4.68
C LYS A 77 11.18 3.71 5.73
N LYS A 78 10.48 2.66 6.19
CA LYS A 78 11.00 1.72 7.18
C LYS A 78 12.13 0.86 6.63
N TYR A 79 12.00 0.32 5.42
CA TYR A 79 13.01 -0.55 4.79
C TYR A 79 14.26 0.23 4.35
N PHE A 80 14.12 1.44 3.79
CA PHE A 80 15.27 2.20 3.29
C PHE A 80 16.04 2.95 4.40
N ARG A 81 15.38 3.45 5.45
CA ARG A 81 16.10 3.98 6.64
C ARG A 81 16.94 2.93 7.36
N GLN A 82 16.58 1.66 7.23
CA GLN A 82 17.33 0.58 7.86
C GLN A 82 18.66 0.30 7.15
N ASN A 83 18.71 0.48 5.83
CA ASN A 83 19.91 0.24 5.03
C ASN A 83 20.97 1.34 5.22
N GLU A 84 20.59 2.60 5.40
CA GLU A 84 21.58 3.67 5.68
C GLU A 84 22.32 3.49 7.02
N LYS A 85 21.69 2.86 8.02
CA LYS A 85 22.33 2.55 9.30
C LYS A 85 23.23 1.31 9.25
N GLY A 86 23.14 0.50 8.19
CA GLY A 86 23.99 -0.69 8.00
C GLY A 86 25.37 -0.38 7.44
N ASP A 87 25.48 0.65 6.60
CA ASP A 87 26.70 0.94 5.83
C ASP A 87 27.65 1.96 6.49
N THR A 88 27.28 2.53 7.64
CA THR A 88 28.10 3.54 8.33
C THR A 88 28.87 2.96 9.52
N LYS A 89 29.72 1.96 9.28
CA LYS A 89 30.94 1.83 10.07
C LYS A 89 32.10 2.14 9.14
N PRO A 90 32.72 3.33 9.20
CA PRO A 90 33.98 3.53 8.52
C PRO A 90 34.97 2.52 9.13
N GLU A 91 35.45 1.58 8.33
CA GLU A 91 36.59 0.76 8.73
C GLU A 91 37.73 1.73 9.10
N PRO A 92 38.35 1.58 10.29
CA PRO A 92 39.47 2.43 10.65
C PRO A 92 40.60 2.18 9.66
N TYR A 93 40.96 3.22 8.91
CA TYR A 93 42.02 3.20 7.91
C TYR A 93 43.30 2.63 8.53
N LYS A 94 43.73 1.43 8.10
CA LYS A 94 45.04 0.89 8.48
C LYS A 94 46.10 1.80 7.88
N LYS A 95 46.73 2.61 8.74
CA LYS A 95 47.91 3.40 8.40
C LYS A 95 49.02 2.41 8.06
N ASN A 96 49.36 2.28 6.77
CA ASN A 96 50.51 1.50 6.35
C ASN A 96 51.75 2.08 7.03
N GLU A 97 52.35 1.31 7.93
CA GLU A 97 53.67 1.60 8.48
C GLU A 97 54.66 1.53 7.31
N ILE A 98 55.13 2.70 6.89
CA ILE A 98 56.26 2.81 5.95
C ILE A 98 57.49 2.34 6.74
N PRO A 99 58.21 1.29 6.31
CA PRO A 99 59.48 0.97 6.94
C PRO A 99 60.43 2.12 6.64
N SER A 100 60.88 2.81 7.69
CA SER A 100 62.04 3.70 7.58
C SER A 100 63.27 2.85 7.26
N GLU A 101 64.01 3.29 6.26
CA GLU A 101 65.28 2.74 5.74
C GLU A 101 66.24 2.17 6.80
#